data_AF-A0A2U8E725-F1
#
_entry.id   AF-A0A2U8E725-F1
#
_cell.length_a   1.000
_cell.length_b   1.000
_cell.length_c   1.000
_cell.angle_alpha   90.00
_cell.angle_beta   90.00
_cell.angle_gamma   90.00
#
_symmetry.space_group_name_H-M   'P 1'
#
loop_
_entity.id
_entity.type
_entity.pdbx_description
1 polymer ?
#
loop_
_entity_poly.entity_id
_entity_poly.type
_entity_poly.pdbx_seq_one_letter_code
_entity_poly.pdbx_strand_id
1 'polypeptide(L)'
;MKKLSSKILRAVFALALASLATLMATPAHAAQIMSATVIAQIPTQVKTGFQYGLGILFMIGFIWGVINIWTGADRLKKGDADGKMGIVSGIIIAGAAAIMAALFYIFGMSDGALTPQF
;
A
#
# COMPACT_ATOMS: atom_id res chain seq x y z
N MET A 1 -42.24 6.62 -52.62
CA MET A 1 -40.92 5.93 -52.71
C MET A 1 -39.73 6.77 -52.20
N LYS A 2 -39.72 8.12 -52.29
CA LYS A 2 -38.61 8.98 -51.80
C LYS A 2 -38.22 8.85 -50.31
N LYS A 3 -39.15 8.51 -49.41
CA LYS A 3 -38.89 8.41 -47.95
C LYS A 3 -38.07 7.18 -47.53
N LEU A 4 -38.02 6.13 -48.36
CA LEU A 4 -37.31 4.89 -48.02
C LEU A 4 -35.79 5.04 -48.23
N SER A 5 -35.39 5.75 -49.28
CA SER A 5 -33.99 6.04 -49.63
C SER A 5 -33.27 6.88 -48.55
N SER A 6 -33.94 7.88 -47.95
CA SER A 6 -33.30 8.73 -46.94
C SER A 6 -33.08 8.04 -45.58
N LYS A 7 -33.89 7.01 -45.26
CA LYS A 7 -33.72 6.22 -44.03
C LYS A 7 -32.53 5.26 -44.14
N ILE A 8 -32.36 4.64 -45.31
CA ILE A 8 -31.24 3.73 -45.58
C ILE A 8 -29.93 4.51 -45.60
N LEU A 9 -29.89 5.70 -46.22
CA LEU A 9 -28.69 6.55 -46.22
C LEU A 9 -28.26 6.99 -44.81
N ARG A 10 -29.23 7.30 -43.94
CA ARG A 10 -28.96 7.62 -42.53
C ARG A 10 -28.47 6.43 -41.72
N ALA A 11 -29.01 5.24 -41.98
CA ALA A 11 -28.57 4.01 -41.31
C ALA A 11 -27.14 3.63 -41.70
N VAL A 12 -26.78 3.75 -42.98
CA VAL A 12 -25.42 3.50 -43.48
C VAL A 12 -24.42 4.51 -42.89
N PHE A 13 -24.80 5.79 -42.82
CA PHE A 13 -23.95 6.82 -42.22
C PHE A 13 -23.77 6.61 -40.70
N ALA A 14 -24.82 6.21 -39.98
CA ALA A 14 -24.73 5.88 -38.55
C ALA A 14 -23.84 4.66 -38.30
N LEU A 15 -23.91 3.65 -39.17
CA LEU A 15 -23.07 2.45 -39.07
C LEU A 15 -21.60 2.75 -39.41
N ALA A 16 -21.34 3.63 -40.38
CA ALA A 16 -20.01 4.12 -40.72
C ALA A 16 -19.39 4.96 -39.58
N LEU A 17 -20.19 5.77 -38.89
CA LEU A 17 -19.74 6.56 -37.75
C LEU A 17 -19.47 5.69 -36.51
N ALA A 18 -20.29 4.65 -36.29
CA ALA A 18 -20.10 3.70 -35.19
C ALA A 18 -18.84 2.82 -35.39
N SER A 19 -18.54 2.43 -36.64
CA SER A 19 -17.33 1.66 -36.97
C SER A 19 -16.06 2.49 -36.93
N LEU A 20 -16.14 3.81 -37.18
CA LEU A 20 -15.01 4.72 -37.01
C LEU A 20 -14.71 4.97 -35.52
N ALA A 21 -15.73 4.99 -34.65
CA ALA A 21 -15.57 5.14 -33.21
C ALA A 21 -14.89 3.92 -32.54
N THR A 22 -15.13 2.71 -33.05
CA THR A 22 -14.47 1.49 -32.55
C THR A 22 -13.02 1.36 -33.01
N LEU A 23 -12.62 1.94 -34.15
CA LEU A 23 -11.21 2.00 -34.57
C LEU A 23 -10.35 2.96 -33.74
N MET A 24 -10.97 3.97 -33.11
CA MET A 24 -10.28 4.96 -32.26
C MET A 24 -10.16 4.52 -30.79
N ALA A 25 -10.80 3.41 -30.41
CA ALA A 25 -10.71 2.82 -29.09
C ALA A 25 -9.60 1.77 -29.03
N THR A 26 -8.42 2.21 -28.57
CA THR A 26 -7.37 1.46 -27.84
C THR A 26 -6.22 0.79 -28.63
N PRO A 27 -4.99 1.22 -28.30
CA PRO A 27 -4.04 0.30 -27.65
C PRO A 27 -3.64 0.73 -26.22
N ALA A 28 -4.07 1.90 -25.74
CA ALA A 28 -3.66 2.41 -24.43
C ALA A 28 -4.22 1.61 -23.22
N HIS A 29 -5.40 0.99 -23.35
CA HIS A 29 -5.99 0.21 -22.24
C HIS A 29 -5.44 -1.22 -22.11
N ALA A 30 -4.80 -1.77 -23.15
CA ALA A 30 -4.16 -3.09 -23.06
C ALA A 30 -2.83 -3.03 -22.29
N ALA A 31 -2.13 -1.90 -22.35
CA ALA A 31 -0.86 -1.70 -21.67
C ALA A 31 -0.99 -1.57 -20.14
N GLN A 32 -2.11 -1.03 -19.63
CA GLN A 32 -2.32 -0.88 -18.18
C GLN A 32 -2.76 -2.17 -17.47
N ILE A 33 -3.36 -3.12 -18.17
CA ILE A 33 -3.79 -4.39 -17.57
C ILE A 33 -2.60 -5.34 -17.42
N MET A 34 -1.63 -5.32 -18.34
CA MET A 34 -0.46 -6.20 -18.30
C MET A 34 0.59 -5.78 -17.25
N SER A 35 0.68 -4.49 -16.90
CA SER A 35 1.63 -4.00 -15.88
C SER A 35 1.13 -4.18 -14.45
N ALA A 36 -0.19 -4.27 -14.25
CA ALA A 36 -0.78 -4.46 -12.92
C ALA A 36 -0.70 -5.94 -12.46
N THR A 37 -0.72 -6.91 -13.37
CA THR A 37 -0.78 -8.33 -12.99
C THR A 37 0.57 -8.89 -12.51
N VAL A 38 1.70 -8.33 -12.95
CA VAL A 38 3.03 -8.85 -12.60
C VAL A 38 3.49 -8.42 -11.21
N ILE A 39 2.98 -7.31 -10.67
CA ILE A 39 3.22 -6.90 -9.27
C ILE A 39 2.20 -7.53 -8.31
N ALA A 40 1.08 -8.06 -8.82
CA ALA A 40 -0.05 -8.53 -8.01
C ALA A 40 0.06 -9.97 -7.47
N GLN A 41 1.08 -10.75 -7.84
CA GLN A 41 1.25 -12.13 -7.31
C GLN A 41 2.61 -12.32 -6.65
N ILE A 42 2.81 -11.65 -5.51
CA ILE A 42 3.86 -12.05 -4.58
C ILE A 42 3.55 -13.49 -4.15
N PRO A 43 4.46 -14.47 -4.36
CA PRO A 43 4.24 -15.84 -3.91
C PRO A 43 3.91 -15.85 -2.42
N THR A 44 2.91 -16.63 -2.01
CA THR A 44 2.43 -16.66 -0.63
C THR A 44 3.56 -16.97 0.35
N GLN A 45 4.50 -17.84 -0.03
CA GLN A 45 5.69 -18.15 0.77
C GLN A 45 6.60 -16.93 1.00
N VAL A 46 6.73 -16.04 0.01
CA VAL A 46 7.52 -14.80 0.13
C VAL A 46 6.79 -13.80 1.03
N LYS A 47 5.45 -13.66 0.89
CA LYS A 47 4.61 -12.85 1.79
C LYS A 47 4.78 -13.33 3.23
N THR A 48 4.67 -14.63 3.46
CA THR A 48 4.83 -15.26 4.79
C THR A 48 6.22 -15.05 5.36
N GLY A 49 7.28 -15.31 4.57
CA GLY A 49 8.67 -15.09 5.01
C GLY A 49 8.93 -13.63 5.39
N PHE A 50 8.39 -12.68 4.62
CA PHE A 50 8.52 -11.25 4.93
C PHE A 50 7.72 -10.86 6.17
N GLN A 51 6.51 -11.39 6.38
CA GLN A 51 5.72 -11.14 7.59
C GLN A 51 6.42 -11.63 8.86
N TYR A 52 7.02 -12.83 8.83
CA TYR A 52 7.83 -13.33 9.94
C TYR A 52 9.11 -12.51 10.14
N GLY A 53 9.82 -12.20 9.06
CA GLY A 53 11.03 -11.37 9.13
C GLY A 53 10.76 -9.98 9.69
N LEU A 54 9.68 -9.34 9.25
CA LEU A 54 9.21 -8.06 9.77
C LEU A 54 8.80 -8.17 11.24
N GLY A 55 8.15 -9.26 11.65
CA GLY A 55 7.84 -9.54 13.05
C GLY A 55 9.07 -9.62 13.94
N ILE A 56 10.11 -10.32 13.49
CA ILE A 56 11.39 -10.41 14.21
C ILE A 56 12.06 -9.03 14.32
N LEU A 57 12.11 -8.26 13.23
CA LEU A 57 12.65 -6.90 13.24
C LEU A 57 11.90 -5.99 14.22
N PHE A 58 10.57 -6.10 14.26
CA PHE A 58 9.74 -5.38 15.22
C PHE A 58 10.03 -5.80 16.66
N MET A 59 10.16 -7.09 16.93
CA MET A 59 10.46 -7.61 18.27
C MET A 59 11.81 -7.08 18.77
N ILE A 60 12.86 -7.16 17.95
CA ILE A 60 14.19 -6.65 18.30
C ILE A 60 14.17 -5.13 18.48
N GLY A 61 13.52 -4.40 17.55
CA GLY A 61 13.38 -2.95 17.60
C GLY A 61 12.62 -2.48 18.85
N PHE A 62 11.54 -3.18 19.21
CA PHE A 62 10.76 -2.85 20.40
C PHE A 62 11.56 -3.06 21.69
N ILE A 63 12.28 -4.18 21.82
CA ILE A 63 13.16 -4.43 22.98
C ILE A 63 14.24 -3.33 23.07
N TRP A 64 14.85 -2.96 21.94
CA TRP A 64 15.79 -1.84 21.88
C TRP A 64 15.16 -0.50 22.28
N GLY A 65 13.92 -0.24 21.87
CA GLY A 65 13.16 0.94 22.28
C GLY A 65 12.97 0.99 23.80
N VAL A 66 12.52 -0.10 24.41
CA VAL A 66 12.33 -0.20 25.87
C VAL A 66 13.64 0.00 26.63
N ILE A 67 14.75 -0.60 26.16
CA ILE A 67 16.07 -0.40 26.76
C ILE A 67 16.46 1.07 26.73
N ASN A 68 16.29 1.78 25.60
CA ASN A 68 16.61 3.20 25.51
C ASN A 68 15.76 4.07 26.44
N ILE A 69 14.47 3.74 26.62
CA ILE A 69 13.62 4.42 27.60
C ILE A 69 14.16 4.22 29.01
N TRP A 70 14.55 2.99 29.35
CA TRP A 70 14.99 2.66 30.69
C TRP A 70 16.37 3.27 31.01
N THR A 71 17.33 3.16 30.09
CA THR A 71 18.64 3.80 30.20
C THR A 71 18.53 5.33 30.19
N GLY A 72 17.66 5.90 29.35
CA GLY A 72 17.39 7.33 29.33
C GLY A 72 16.79 7.84 30.65
N ALA A 73 15.84 7.08 31.23
CA ALA A 73 15.25 7.39 32.52
C ALA A 73 16.27 7.31 33.67
N ASP A 74 17.14 6.30 33.67
CA ASP A 74 18.19 6.16 34.69
C ASP A 74 19.21 7.31 34.62
N ARG A 75 19.63 7.71 33.42
CA ARG A 75 20.50 8.88 33.19
C ARG A 75 19.85 10.18 33.64
N LEU A 76 18.57 10.37 33.31
CA LEU A 76 17.82 11.55 33.73
C LEU A 76 17.73 11.65 35.26
N LYS A 77 17.54 10.53 35.97
CA LYS A 77 17.51 10.48 37.45
C LYS A 77 18.86 10.85 38.08
N LYS A 78 19.96 10.66 37.34
CA LYS A 78 21.33 11.00 37.77
C LYS A 78 21.73 12.45 37.44
N GLY A 79 20.82 13.24 36.87
CA GLY A 79 21.06 14.64 36.50
C GLY A 79 21.69 14.82 35.11
N ASP A 80 21.79 13.76 34.32
CA ASP A 80 22.28 13.83 32.94
C ASP A 80 21.16 14.28 31.99
N ALA A 81 21.36 15.46 31.38
CA ALA A 81 20.40 16.07 30.46
C ALA A 81 20.15 15.22 29.21
N ASP A 82 21.12 14.39 28.81
CA ASP A 82 21.02 13.52 27.62
C ASP A 82 20.05 12.35 27.85
N GLY A 83 19.67 12.05 29.10
CA GLY A 83 18.69 11.02 29.43
C GLY A 83 17.33 11.24 28.76
N LYS A 84 16.95 12.51 28.53
CA LYS A 84 15.71 12.87 27.82
C LYS A 84 15.73 12.38 26.37
N MET A 85 16.87 12.49 25.70
CA MET A 85 17.00 12.03 24.31
C MET A 85 16.93 10.50 24.21
N GLY A 86 17.43 9.79 25.21
CA GLY A 86 17.25 8.33 25.33
C GLY A 86 15.77 7.93 25.40
N ILE A 87 14.99 8.61 26.25
CA ILE A 87 13.54 8.39 26.36
C ILE A 87 12.81 8.71 25.06
N VAL A 88 13.09 9.88 24.46
CA VAL A 88 12.44 10.31 23.21
C VAL A 88 12.74 9.32 22.07
N SER A 89 14.00 8.91 21.92
CA SER A 89 14.37 7.94 20.89
C SER A 89 13.65 6.60 21.08
N GLY A 90 13.56 6.10 22.31
CA GLY A 90 12.86 4.85 22.59
C GLY A 90 11.34 4.93 22.36
N ILE A 91 10.70 6.07 22.70
CA ILE A 91 9.26 6.29 22.42
C ILE A 91 9.00 6.35 20.90
N ILE A 92 9.88 6.97 20.12
CA ILE A 92 9.71 7.02 18.66
C ILE A 92 9.76 5.61 18.06
N ILE A 93 10.72 4.78 18.50
CA ILE A 93 10.87 3.40 18.03
C ILE A 93 9.66 2.55 18.44
N ALA A 94 9.23 2.62 19.70
CA ALA A 94 8.07 1.86 20.19
C ALA A 94 6.73 2.38 19.60
N GLY A 95 6.61 3.69 19.43
CA GLY A 95 5.41 4.36 18.93
C GLY A 95 5.18 4.15 17.44
N ALA A 96 6.24 4.02 16.63
CA ALA A 96 6.13 3.73 15.20
C ALA A 96 5.31 2.45 14.93
N ALA A 97 5.51 1.43 15.75
CA ALA A 97 4.77 0.17 15.68
C ALA A 97 3.27 0.36 15.94
N ALA A 98 2.94 1.10 17.00
CA ALA A 98 1.56 1.38 17.38
C ALA A 98 0.83 2.22 16.32
N ILE A 99 1.51 3.20 15.72
CA ILE A 99 0.94 4.05 14.66
C ILE A 99 0.63 3.21 13.42
N MET A 100 1.57 2.35 12.98
CA MET A 100 1.34 1.48 11.81
C MET A 100 0.15 0.54 12.04
N ALA A 101 0.05 -0.07 13.22
CA ALA A 101 -1.07 -0.93 13.58
C ALA A 101 -2.41 -0.16 13.56
N ALA A 102 -2.44 1.05 14.13
CA ALA A 102 -3.63 1.89 14.17
C ALA A 102 -4.09 2.32 12.76
N LEU A 103 -3.16 2.70 11.88
CA LEU A 103 -3.50 3.11 10.52
C LEU A 103 -4.05 1.93 9.71
N PHE A 104 -3.42 0.76 9.75
CA PHE A 104 -3.93 -0.41 9.03
C PHE A 104 -5.31 -0.87 9.53
N TYR A 105 -5.56 -0.73 10.84
CA TYR A 105 -6.86 -1.00 11.43
C TYR A 105 -7.94 -0.03 10.92
N ILE A 106 -7.67 1.28 10.93
CA ILE A 106 -8.65 2.31 10.50
C ILE A 106 -8.99 2.17 9.01
N PHE A 107 -8.01 1.88 8.17
CA PHE A 107 -8.22 1.79 6.72
C PHE A 107 -8.68 0.41 6.22
N GLY A 108 -8.89 -0.56 7.11
CA GLY A 108 -9.39 -1.90 6.74
C GLY A 108 -8.45 -2.67 5.81
N MET A 109 -7.15 -2.35 5.80
CA MET A 109 -6.15 -2.91 4.88
C MET A 109 -5.48 -4.19 5.40
N SER A 110 -6.20 -5.00 6.19
CA SER A 110 -5.64 -6.18 6.87
C SER A 110 -5.02 -7.22 5.93
N ASP A 111 -5.49 -7.32 4.67
CA ASP A 111 -5.02 -8.34 3.72
C ASP A 111 -3.85 -7.87 2.82
N GLY A 112 -3.74 -6.54 2.61
CA GLY A 112 -2.63 -5.91 1.90
C GLY A 112 -1.47 -5.48 2.82
N ALA A 113 -1.74 -5.38 4.12
CA ALA A 113 -0.73 -5.08 5.12
C ALA A 113 0.13 -6.32 5.39
N LEU A 114 1.45 -6.14 5.30
CA LEU A 114 2.40 -7.09 5.87
C LEU A 114 2.34 -6.90 7.39
N THR A 115 1.35 -7.52 8.01
CA THR A 115 1.22 -7.51 9.47
C THR A 115 2.28 -8.44 10.04
N PRO A 116 3.18 -7.94 10.90
CA PRO A 116 4.10 -8.81 11.62
C PRO A 116 3.31 -9.91 12.33
N GLN A 117 3.70 -11.16 12.09
CA GLN A 117 3.11 -12.32 12.74
C GLN A 117 3.94 -12.61 13.99
N PHE A 118 3.28 -12.58 15.15
CA PHE A 118 3.86 -12.87 16.46
C PHE A 118 3.31 -14.19 16.98
#